data_AF-A0A920TXK5-F1
#
_entry.id   AF-A0A920TXK5-F1
#
_cell.length_a   1.000
_cell.length_b   1.000
_cell.length_c   1.000
_cell.angle_alpha   90.00
_cell.angle_beta   90.00
_cell.angle_gamma   90.00
#
_symmetry.space_group_name_H-M   'P 1'
#
loop_
_entity.id
_entity.type
_entity.pdbx_description
1 polymer ?
#
loop_
_entity_poly.entity_id
_entity_poly.type
_entity_poly.pdbx_seq_one_letter_code
_entity_poly.pdbx_strand_id
1 'polypeptide(L)'
;MSEVGVDAARYYFLMRSSEAHLDFDLELAKQETPENPVFYIQYAHARICSIFRGAEEKGISISKNGNIDLSPFGLKKKSSLSQKRFWHFQR
;
A
#
# COMPACT_ATOMS: atom_id res chain seq x y z
N MET A 1 4.48 -12.78 -25.95
CA MET A 1 3.19 -12.87 -25.24
C MET A 1 3.43 -12.62 -23.75
N SER A 2 3.71 -11.37 -23.36
CA SER A 2 3.76 -10.93 -21.96
C SER A 2 2.53 -10.05 -21.74
N GLU A 3 1.38 -10.68 -21.94
CA GLU A 3 0.08 -10.05 -21.79
C GLU A 3 -0.19 -10.03 -20.28
N VAL A 4 -0.05 -8.84 -19.71
CA VAL A 4 -0.35 -8.44 -18.34
C VAL A 4 -0.65 -9.59 -17.37
N GLY A 5 0.31 -9.90 -16.48
CA GLY A 5 0.19 -11.01 -15.54
C GLY A 5 -1.10 -10.96 -14.71
N VAL A 6 -1.62 -12.15 -14.36
CA VAL A 6 -2.88 -12.38 -13.61
C VAL A 6 -3.05 -11.46 -12.40
N ASP A 7 -1.95 -11.05 -11.77
CA ASP A 7 -1.96 -10.18 -10.60
C ASP A 7 -2.41 -8.75 -10.89
N ALA A 8 -2.13 -8.22 -12.07
CA ALA A 8 -2.65 -6.91 -12.45
C ALA A 8 -4.17 -6.97 -12.63
N ALA A 9 -4.67 -8.00 -13.32
CA ALA A 9 -6.11 -8.21 -13.46
C ALA A 9 -6.79 -8.33 -12.09
N ARG A 10 -6.28 -9.19 -11.18
CA ARG A 10 -6.80 -9.29 -9.80
C ARG A 10 -6.79 -7.95 -9.08
N TYR A 11 -5.72 -7.18 -9.20
CA TYR A 11 -5.61 -5.87 -8.55
C TYR A 11 -6.69 -4.89 -9.04
N TYR A 12 -6.86 -4.76 -10.36
CA TYR A 12 -7.87 -3.86 -10.94
C TYR A 12 -9.30 -4.29 -10.59
N PHE A 13 -9.58 -5.59 -10.56
CA PHE A 13 -10.88 -6.12 -10.14
C PHE A 13 -11.17 -5.92 -8.64
N LEU A 14 -10.15 -5.98 -7.77
CA LEU A 14 -10.34 -5.77 -6.32
C LEU A 14 -10.42 -4.29 -5.91
N MET A 15 -9.79 -3.39 -6.66
CA MET A 15 -9.74 -1.95 -6.33
C MET A 15 -10.98 -1.15 -6.73
N ARG A 16 -11.87 -1.71 -7.57
CA ARG A 16 -13.07 -1.01 -8.07
C ARG A 16 -14.34 -1.55 -7.40
N SER A 17 -15.31 -0.66 -7.16
CA SER A 17 -16.67 -1.07 -6.81
C SER A 17 -17.31 -1.81 -8.00
N SER A 18 -18.13 -2.83 -7.73
CA SER A 18 -18.73 -3.72 -8.73
C SER A 18 -19.65 -3.03 -9.75
N GLU A 19 -20.04 -1.78 -9.49
CA GLU A 19 -20.98 -1.01 -10.31
C GLU A 19 -20.30 -0.05 -11.30
N ALA A 20 -18.98 0.11 -11.25
CA ALA A 20 -18.25 1.02 -12.12
C ALA A 20 -17.78 0.32 -13.42
N HIS A 21 -17.93 1.00 -14.56
CA HIS A 21 -17.39 0.52 -15.84
C HIS A 21 -15.87 0.32 -15.73
N LEU A 22 -15.40 -0.90 -15.98
CA LEU A 22 -13.98 -1.24 -15.90
C LEU A 22 -13.29 -0.76 -17.18
N ASP A 23 -12.56 0.35 -17.09
CA ASP A 23 -11.64 0.78 -18.14
C ASP A 23 -10.27 0.16 -17.86
N PHE A 24 -10.03 -1.02 -18.46
CA PHE A 24 -8.77 -1.74 -18.29
C PHE A 24 -7.77 -1.29 -19.35
N ASP A 25 -6.91 -0.37 -18.97
CA ASP A 25 -5.84 0.11 -19.85
C ASP A 25 -4.68 -0.91 -19.87
N LEU A 26 -4.70 -1.76 -20.90
CA LEU A 26 -3.67 -2.77 -21.17
C LEU A 26 -2.28 -2.16 -21.39
N GLU A 27 -2.21 -0.94 -21.91
CA GLU A 27 -0.94 -0.27 -22.18
C GLU A 27 -0.36 0.27 -20.89
N LEU A 28 -1.18 0.88 -20.01
CA LEU A 28 -0.75 1.28 -18.67
C LEU A 28 -0.31 0.08 -17.82
N ALA A 29 -1.02 -1.04 -17.92
CA ALA A 29 -0.70 -2.23 -17.13
C ALA A 29 0.63 -2.90 -17.52
N LYS A 30 1.17 -2.60 -18.72
CA LYS A 30 2.49 -3.04 -19.17
C LYS A 30 3.61 -2.05 -18.82
N GLN A 31 3.28 -0.81 -18.49
CA GLN A 31 4.27 0.21 -18.21
C GLN A 31 4.93 -0.02 -16.84
N GLU A 32 6.26 0.09 -16.81
CA GLU A 32 7.07 0.09 -15.58
C GLU A 32 7.22 1.52 -15.02
N THR A 33 6.08 2.21 -14.91
CA THR A 33 6.05 3.60 -14.46
C THR A 33 5.25 3.74 -13.16
N PRO A 34 5.46 4.82 -12.39
CA PRO A 34 4.72 5.06 -11.15
C PRO A 34 3.19 5.13 -11.34
N GLU A 35 2.74 5.43 -12.56
CA GLU A 35 1.32 5.50 -12.92
C GLU A 35 0.67 4.11 -12.98
N ASN A 36 1.46 3.03 -13.16
CA ASN A 36 0.97 1.67 -13.03
C ASN A 36 0.93 1.27 -11.54
N PRO A 37 -0.26 1.16 -10.93
CA PRO A 37 -0.37 0.92 -9.50
C PRO A 37 0.18 -0.45 -9.09
N VAL A 38 0.13 -1.44 -9.99
CA VAL A 38 0.65 -2.79 -9.74
C VAL A 38 2.18 -2.75 -9.67
N PHE A 39 2.80 -2.11 -10.66
CA PHE A 39 4.25 -1.89 -10.68
C PHE A 39 4.70 -1.08 -9.45
N TYR A 40 3.98 -0.02 -9.13
CA TYR A 40 4.28 0.85 -7.99
C TYR A 40 4.29 0.08 -6.65
N ILE A 41 3.29 -0.76 -6.40
CA ILE A 41 3.21 -1.58 -5.18
C ILE A 41 4.34 -2.61 -5.13
N GLN A 42 4.62 -3.28 -6.25
CA GLN A 42 5.70 -4.27 -6.31
C GLN A 42 7.06 -3.62 -6.06
N TYR A 43 7.31 -2.45 -6.64
CA TYR A 43 8.53 -1.68 -6.39
C TYR A 43 8.63 -1.22 -4.93
N ALA A 44 7.54 -0.69 -4.36
CA ALA A 44 7.48 -0.29 -2.95
C ALA A 44 7.79 -1.48 -2.02
N HIS A 45 7.20 -2.65 -2.31
CA HIS A 45 7.47 -3.88 -1.57
C HIS A 45 8.94 -4.29 -1.65
N ALA A 46 9.52 -4.34 -2.86
CA ALA A 46 10.93 -4.67 -3.04
C ALA A 46 11.86 -3.72 -2.29
N ARG A 47 11.53 -2.42 -2.29
CA ARG A 47 12.28 -1.39 -1.56
C ARG A 47 12.21 -1.59 -0.04
N ILE A 48 11.03 -1.89 0.50
CA ILE A 48 10.84 -2.17 1.93
C ILE A 48 11.64 -3.43 2.33
N CYS A 49 11.57 -4.50 1.54
CA CYS A 49 12.36 -5.72 1.77
C CYS A 49 13.87 -5.42 1.77
N SER A 50 14.34 -4.58 0.85
CA SER A 50 15.76 -4.17 0.80
C SER A 50 16.18 -3.40 2.04
N ILE A 51 15.34 -2.48 2.55
CA ILE A 51 15.58 -1.76 3.80
C ILE A 51 15.70 -2.74 4.97
N PHE A 52 14.81 -3.72 5.06
CA PHE A 52 14.85 -4.72 6.12
C PHE A 52 16.11 -5.58 6.07
N ARG A 53 16.53 -6.03 4.88
CA ARG A 53 17.79 -6.74 4.70
C ARG A 53 18.99 -5.89 5.12
N GLY A 54 19.03 -4.62 4.72
CA GLY A 54 20.09 -3.70 5.13
C GLY A 54 20.09 -3.38 6.63
N ALA A 55 18.94 -3.47 7.30
CA ALA A 55 18.85 -3.35 8.76
C ALA A 55 19.41 -4.60 9.45
N GLU A 56 19.08 -5.79 8.93
CA GLU A 56 19.59 -7.07 9.43
C GLU A 56 21.12 -7.17 9.29
N GLU A 57 21.67 -6.77 8.13
CA GLU A 57 23.12 -6.71 7.89
C GLU A 57 23.85 -5.79 8.91
N LYS A 58 23.16 -4.75 9.39
CA LYS A 58 23.69 -3.82 10.41
C LYS A 58 23.42 -4.29 11.85
N GLY A 59 22.87 -5.49 12.03
CA GLY A 59 22.53 -6.05 13.34
C GLY A 59 21.33 -5.36 14.02
N ILE A 60 20.52 -4.60 13.27
CA ILE A 60 19.34 -3.93 13.81
C ILE A 60 18.21 -4.96 13.91
N SER A 61 17.85 -5.33 15.15
CA SER A 61 16.75 -6.25 15.41
C SER A 61 15.40 -5.54 15.25
N ILE A 62 14.58 -6.03 14.32
CA ILE A 62 13.23 -5.52 14.10
C ILE A 62 12.29 -6.24 15.05
N SER A 63 11.82 -5.51 16.06
CA SER A 63 10.82 -6.02 17.02
C SER A 63 9.51 -6.34 16.30
N LYS A 64 9.10 -7.62 16.31
CA LYS A 64 7.81 -8.07 15.74
C LYS A 64 6.60 -7.57 16.55
N ASN A 65 6.86 -7.01 17.72
CA ASN A 65 5.91 -6.78 18.81
C ASN A 65 5.09 -5.49 18.60
N GLY A 66 5.29 -4.78 17.48
CA GLY A 66 4.54 -3.57 17.12
C GLY A 66 4.77 -2.34 18.00
N ASN A 67 5.66 -2.43 18.99
CA ASN A 67 5.98 -1.32 19.88
C ASN A 67 7.05 -0.44 19.22
N ILE A 68 6.59 0.43 18.33
CA ILE A 68 7.42 1.36 17.56
C ILE A 68 7.22 2.76 18.16
N ASP A 69 8.30 3.39 18.61
CA ASP A 69 8.23 4.78 19.08
C ASP A 69 8.06 5.73 17.89
N LEU A 70 6.86 6.30 17.77
CA LEU A 70 6.51 7.28 16.74
C LEU A 70 6.72 8.74 17.21
N SER A 71 7.21 8.96 18.43
CA SER A 71 7.58 10.28 18.94
C SER A 71 8.51 11.10 18.01
N PRO A 72 9.47 10.50 17.28
CA PRO A 72 10.37 11.26 16.40
C PRO A 72 9.66 11.86 15.19
N PHE A 73 8.49 11.34 14.80
CA PHE A 73 7.82 11.75 13.57
C PHE A 73 7.01 13.06 13.70
N GLY A 74 7.02 13.71 14.88
CA GLY A 74 6.38 15.02 15.08
C GLY A 74 4.87 15.05 14.80
N LEU A 75 4.24 13.89 14.60
CA LEU A 75 2.81 13.78 14.37
C LEU A 75 2.12 14.08 15.70
N LYS A 76 1.66 15.33 15.88
CA LYS A 76 0.75 15.70 16.96
C LYS A 76 -0.39 14.68 16.97
N LYS A 77 -0.41 13.83 17.99
CA LYS A 77 -1.48 12.89 18.28
C LYS A 77 -2.79 13.69 18.37
N LYS A 78 -3.57 13.77 17.28
CA LYS A 78 -4.94 14.29 17.33
C LYS A 78 -5.82 13.23 17.99
N SER A 79 -5.61 13.01 19.27
CA SER A 79 -6.57 12.32 20.13
C SER A 79 -7.74 13.25 20.41
N SER A 80 -8.76 13.25 19.55
CA SER A 80 -10.12 13.68 19.93
C SER A 80 -11.21 13.52 18.86
N LEU A 81 -10.91 13.21 17.60
CA LEU A 81 -11.93 13.25 16.54
C LEU A 81 -12.42 11.90 16.00
N SER A 82 -11.81 10.76 16.36
CA SER A 82 -12.27 9.44 15.86
C SER A 82 -13.48 8.85 16.58
N GLN A 83 -13.91 9.37 17.74
CA GLN A 83 -15.11 8.84 18.42
C GLN A 83 -16.42 9.55 18.04
N LYS A 84 -16.39 10.79 17.51
CA LYS A 84 -17.62 11.55 17.21
C LYS A 84 -18.20 11.33 15.81
N ARG A 85 -17.41 10.86 14.84
CA ARG A 85 -17.88 10.63 13.46
C ARG A 85 -18.44 9.22 13.22
N PHE A 86 -18.11 8.25 14.07
CA PHE A 86 -18.61 6.88 13.94
C PHE A 86 -20.10 6.76 14.33
N TRP A 87 -20.59 7.60 15.24
CA TRP A 87 -21.99 7.58 15.71
C TRP A 87 -23.01 8.22 14.75
N HIS A 88 -22.57 9.00 13.76
CA HIS A 88 -23.48 9.68 12.83
C HIS A 88 -23.66 8.98 11.48
N PHE A 89 -22.98 7.86 11.24
CA PHE A 89 -23.11 7.08 9.99
C PHE A 89 -23.93 5.79 10.17
N GLN A 90 -24.53 5.59 11.35
CA GLN A 90 -25.43 4.47 11.67
C GLN A 90 -26.78 5.01 12.21
N ARG A 91 -27.34 6.03 11.56
CA ARG A 91 -28.72 6.45 11.76
C ARG A 91 -29.35 6.93 10.47
#